data_AF-A0A932XUQ3-F1
#
_entry.id   AF-A0A932XUQ3-F1
#
_cell.length_a   1.000
_cell.length_b   1.000
_cell.length_c   1.000
_cell.angle_alpha   90.00
_cell.angle_beta   90.00
_cell.angle_gamma   90.00
#
_symmetry.space_group_name_H-M   'P 1'
#
loop_
_entity.id
_entity.type
_entity.pdbx_description
1 polymer ?
#
loop_
_entity_poly.entity_id
_entity_poly.type
_entity_poly.pdbx_seq_one_letter_code
_entity_poly.pdbx_strand_id
1 'polypeptide(L)'
;MKRKKVALYDPYLDVYGGGEKHILSILQVLADEGYEVSIFWDTDVSTPLKNKLNISFQQPISYLPNIFKTKGNVFQKLKILKQFDMFFYVPDGGYFFSAADKNFVFAMYPDKNIYPTTLFNKLKTYNFKFIANSKYTQSWLVRWGIHAKVLYPFLEGEFVNFDFTRQVKQKYILTVGRFYRHLHAKRQDQAIKIFQSLQKEIPQLNDFTFILAGGLKEEDRPYFEELQNMIGYDSSIVLKPNIPFAELFDLYKQSLFYWHFAGYGVEEQKHPEAVEHLGITPLEAMACGCVVFCFNAGGPKEIIH
;
A
#
# COMPACT_ATOMS: atom_id res chain seq x y z
N MET A 1 -0.29 -26.84 -25.02
CA MET A 1 -0.49 -25.40 -25.32
C MET A 1 0.64 -24.62 -24.65
N LYS A 2 1.20 -23.60 -25.30
CA LYS A 2 2.24 -22.75 -24.71
C LYS A 2 1.61 -21.97 -23.54
N ARG A 3 2.23 -21.99 -22.36
CA ARG A 3 1.77 -21.17 -21.22
C ARG A 3 1.89 -19.69 -21.61
N LYS A 4 0.87 -18.91 -21.23
CA LYS A 4 0.89 -17.45 -21.42
C LYS A 4 1.89 -16.82 -20.46
N LYS A 5 2.48 -15.70 -20.85
CA LYS A 5 3.54 -15.02 -20.10
C LYS A 5 3.07 -13.66 -19.63
N VAL A 6 3.32 -13.37 -18.35
CA VAL A 6 3.11 -12.06 -17.75
C VAL A 6 4.42 -11.52 -17.20
N ALA A 7 4.66 -10.23 -17.40
CA ALA A 7 5.79 -9.53 -16.80
C ALA A 7 5.38 -8.34 -15.94
N LEU A 8 6.16 -8.09 -14.88
CA LEU A 8 6.08 -6.88 -14.06
C LEU A 8 7.40 -6.11 -14.11
N TYR A 9 7.29 -4.80 -14.24
CA TYR A 9 8.34 -3.88 -13.84
C TYR A 9 7.81 -2.94 -12.75
N ASP A 10 8.44 -3.01 -11.58
CA ASP A 10 8.18 -2.13 -10.44
C ASP A 10 9.52 -1.52 -9.98
N PRO A 11 9.74 -0.20 -10.14
CA PRO A 11 10.96 0.44 -9.69
C PRO A 11 11.09 0.51 -8.15
N TYR A 12 10.03 0.17 -7.41
CA TYR A 12 9.94 0.27 -5.96
C TYR A 12 9.84 -1.10 -5.26
N LEU A 13 10.17 -2.19 -5.95
CA LEU A 13 9.97 -3.56 -5.45
C LEU A 13 10.66 -3.84 -4.10
N ASP A 14 11.71 -3.10 -3.75
CA ASP A 14 12.46 -3.19 -2.50
C ASP A 14 11.89 -2.32 -1.34
N VAL A 15 10.82 -1.56 -1.60
CA VAL A 15 10.10 -0.81 -0.56
C VAL A 15 9.39 -1.76 0.39
N TYR A 16 8.80 -2.84 -0.16
CA TYR A 16 7.97 -3.83 0.52
C TYR A 16 6.78 -3.19 1.27
N GLY A 17 6.04 -2.33 0.59
CA GLY A 17 4.82 -1.70 1.09
C GLY A 17 3.53 -2.36 0.58
N GLY A 18 2.40 -1.73 0.90
CA GLY A 18 1.08 -2.21 0.50
C GLY A 18 0.83 -2.16 -1.02
N GLY A 19 1.48 -1.22 -1.72
CA GLY A 19 1.41 -1.12 -3.18
C GLY A 19 2.06 -2.32 -3.87
N GLU A 20 3.28 -2.64 -3.48
CA GLU A 20 4.03 -3.81 -3.97
C GLU A 20 3.27 -5.10 -3.67
N LYS A 21 2.72 -5.23 -2.45
CA LYS A 21 1.87 -6.37 -2.07
C LYS A 21 0.68 -6.55 -3.01
N HIS A 22 0.02 -5.45 -3.36
CA HIS A 22 -1.17 -5.47 -4.22
C HIS A 22 -0.82 -5.86 -5.66
N ILE A 23 0.20 -5.27 -6.28
CA ILE A 23 0.56 -5.66 -7.66
C ILE A 23 1.08 -7.11 -7.72
N LEU A 24 1.82 -7.56 -6.72
CA LEU A 24 2.31 -8.94 -6.65
C LEU A 24 1.18 -9.93 -6.42
N SER A 25 0.15 -9.57 -5.67
CA SER A 25 -1.01 -10.44 -5.47
C SER A 25 -1.87 -10.58 -6.73
N ILE A 26 -1.92 -9.54 -7.58
CA ILE A 26 -2.49 -9.66 -8.94
C ILE A 26 -1.69 -10.68 -9.76
N LEU A 27 -0.35 -10.65 -9.70
CA LEU A 27 0.47 -11.64 -10.39
C LEU A 27 0.31 -13.05 -9.81
N GLN A 28 0.09 -13.18 -8.51
CA GLN A 28 -0.16 -14.46 -7.85
C GLN A 28 -1.42 -15.12 -8.42
N VAL A 29 -2.52 -14.36 -8.54
CA VAL A 29 -3.75 -14.85 -9.20
C VAL A 29 -3.48 -15.27 -10.64
N LEU A 30 -2.70 -14.50 -11.40
CA LEU A 30 -2.34 -14.88 -12.78
C LEU A 30 -1.49 -16.16 -12.82
N ALA A 31 -0.57 -16.35 -11.86
CA ALA A 31 0.22 -17.57 -11.75
C ALA A 31 -0.66 -18.79 -11.45
N ASP A 32 -1.64 -18.63 -10.56
CA ASP A 32 -2.61 -19.67 -10.20
C ASP A 32 -3.50 -20.05 -11.40
N GLU A 33 -3.82 -19.08 -12.26
CA GLU A 33 -4.48 -19.28 -13.56
C GLU A 33 -3.55 -19.84 -14.66
N GLY A 34 -2.32 -20.22 -14.31
CA GLY A 34 -1.38 -20.91 -15.19
C GLY A 34 -0.47 -20.04 -16.05
N TYR A 35 -0.37 -18.73 -15.75
CA TYR A 35 0.58 -17.84 -16.41
C TYR A 35 2.01 -18.04 -15.88
N GLU A 36 3.00 -17.95 -16.77
CA GLU A 36 4.41 -17.82 -16.39
C GLU A 36 4.70 -16.37 -15.99
N VAL A 37 5.03 -16.14 -14.72
CA VAL A 37 5.34 -14.81 -14.18
C VAL A 37 6.83 -14.51 -14.29
N SER A 38 7.15 -13.34 -14.83
CA SER A 38 8.49 -12.77 -14.84
C SER A 38 8.51 -11.40 -14.18
N ILE A 39 9.54 -11.09 -13.41
CA ILE A 39 9.74 -9.78 -12.80
C ILE A 39 11.05 -9.19 -13.29
N PHE A 40 11.02 -7.98 -13.85
CA PHE A 40 12.22 -7.26 -14.27
C PHE A 40 12.92 -6.65 -13.05
N TRP A 41 13.71 -7.49 -12.38
CA TRP A 41 14.48 -7.16 -11.19
C TRP A 41 15.78 -7.97 -11.18
N ASP A 42 16.91 -7.33 -10.87
CA ASP A 42 18.24 -7.94 -11.08
C ASP A 42 18.58 -9.04 -10.07
N THR A 43 17.84 -9.15 -8.97
CA THR A 43 18.09 -10.09 -7.88
C THR A 43 16.85 -10.88 -7.51
N ASP A 44 17.03 -12.08 -6.94
CA ASP A 44 15.92 -12.82 -6.36
C ASP A 44 15.51 -12.17 -5.03
N VAL A 45 14.25 -11.76 -4.94
CA VAL A 45 13.65 -11.14 -3.74
C VAL A 45 12.55 -12.01 -3.12
N SER A 46 12.44 -13.28 -3.49
CA SER A 46 11.36 -14.18 -3.05
C SER A 46 11.29 -14.33 -1.52
N THR A 47 12.45 -14.39 -0.86
CA THR A 47 12.52 -14.47 0.61
C THR A 47 11.99 -13.19 1.28
N PRO A 48 12.45 -11.97 0.91
CA PRO A 48 11.81 -10.73 1.34
C PRO A 48 10.32 -10.64 1.06
N LEU A 49 9.85 -11.04 -0.13
CA LEU A 49 8.42 -10.99 -0.49
C LEU A 49 7.58 -11.86 0.45
N LYS A 50 8.06 -13.07 0.76
CA LYS A 50 7.41 -13.96 1.72
C LYS A 50 7.41 -13.38 3.13
N ASN A 51 8.57 -12.97 3.61
CA ASN A 51 8.73 -12.58 5.03
C ASN A 51 8.11 -11.22 5.36
N LYS A 52 8.08 -10.28 4.40
CA LYS A 52 7.62 -8.90 4.63
C LYS A 52 6.22 -8.62 4.09
N LEU A 53 5.83 -9.27 2.98
CA LEU A 53 4.54 -9.02 2.32
C LEU A 53 3.56 -10.19 2.42
N ASN A 54 3.99 -11.32 2.98
CA ASN A 54 3.23 -12.58 2.98
C ASN A 54 2.85 -13.05 1.57
N ILE A 55 3.70 -12.77 0.57
CA ILE A 55 3.48 -13.20 -0.82
C ILE A 55 4.34 -14.44 -1.12
N SER A 56 3.71 -15.48 -1.65
CA SER A 56 4.39 -16.70 -2.10
C SER A 56 3.71 -17.25 -3.34
N PHE A 57 4.48 -17.52 -4.39
CA PHE A 57 3.97 -18.11 -5.62
C PHE A 57 4.03 -19.64 -5.53
N GLN A 58 2.95 -20.33 -5.89
CA GLN A 58 2.95 -21.80 -5.93
C GLN A 58 3.84 -22.34 -7.07
N GLN A 59 3.87 -21.61 -8.18
CA GLN A 59 4.73 -21.89 -9.32
C GLN A 59 6.01 -21.05 -9.22
N PRO A 60 7.17 -21.56 -9.68
CA PRO A 60 8.39 -20.76 -9.77
C PRO A 60 8.19 -19.53 -10.67
N ILE A 61 8.63 -18.36 -10.19
CA ILE A 61 8.68 -17.13 -10.98
C ILE A 61 10.10 -16.87 -11.47
N SER A 62 10.25 -16.11 -12.55
CA SER A 62 11.54 -15.76 -13.12
C SER A 62 11.92 -14.31 -12.83
N TYR A 63 13.14 -14.08 -12.33
CA TYR A 63 13.72 -12.74 -12.26
C TYR A 63 14.55 -12.48 -13.51
N LEU A 64 14.24 -11.40 -14.21
CA LEU A 64 14.90 -11.00 -15.46
C LEU A 64 15.72 -9.73 -15.25
N PRO A 65 16.83 -9.55 -15.98
CA PRO A 65 17.63 -8.33 -15.90
C PRO A 65 16.78 -7.08 -16.08
N ASN A 66 17.01 -6.07 -15.25
CA ASN A 66 16.25 -4.83 -15.29
C ASN A 66 16.67 -3.97 -16.49
N ILE A 67 15.97 -4.20 -17.61
CA ILE A 67 16.18 -3.47 -18.87
C ILE A 67 15.74 -2.00 -18.81
N PHE A 68 15.17 -1.53 -17.69
CA PHE A 68 14.66 -0.18 -17.52
C PHE A 68 15.64 0.76 -16.81
N LYS A 69 16.59 0.24 -16.02
CA LYS A 69 17.64 1.03 -15.33
C LYS A 69 18.54 1.82 -16.28
N THR A 70 18.87 1.27 -17.44
CA THR A 70 19.75 1.93 -18.41
C THR A 70 18.95 2.61 -19.51
N LYS A 71 19.53 3.67 -20.10
CA LYS A 71 19.13 4.20 -21.42
C LYS A 71 19.47 3.18 -22.52
N GLY A 72 19.03 1.95 -22.36
CA GLY A 72 19.22 0.86 -23.29
C GLY A 72 18.45 1.08 -24.59
N ASN A 73 18.79 0.29 -25.60
CA ASN A 73 18.22 0.38 -26.93
C ASN A 73 16.71 0.09 -26.92
N VAL A 74 15.89 1.03 -27.40
CA VAL A 74 14.43 0.92 -27.49
C VAL A 74 14.00 -0.34 -28.24
N PHE A 75 14.69 -0.69 -29.33
CA PHE A 75 14.39 -1.90 -30.11
C PHE A 75 14.61 -3.18 -29.31
N GLN A 76 15.62 -3.21 -28.44
CA GLN A 76 15.85 -4.36 -27.55
C GLN A 76 14.72 -4.48 -26.52
N LYS A 77 14.31 -3.37 -25.89
CA LYS A 77 13.18 -3.38 -24.94
C LYS A 77 11.90 -3.88 -25.62
N LEU A 78 11.60 -3.38 -26.82
CA LEU A 78 10.45 -3.82 -27.60
C LEU A 78 10.53 -5.31 -27.95
N LYS A 79 11.68 -5.81 -28.40
CA LYS A 79 11.88 -7.23 -28.75
C LYS A 79 11.69 -8.15 -27.53
N ILE A 80 12.16 -7.72 -26.35
CA ILE A 80 11.97 -8.47 -25.09
C ILE A 80 10.50 -8.45 -24.69
N LEU A 81 9.87 -7.27 -24.67
CA LEU A 81 8.47 -7.11 -24.24
C LEU A 81 7.47 -7.80 -25.17
N LYS A 82 7.79 -7.95 -26.46
CA LYS A 82 6.96 -8.71 -27.43
C LYS A 82 6.75 -10.19 -27.07
N GLN A 83 7.53 -10.73 -26.13
CA GLN A 83 7.40 -12.12 -25.71
C GLN A 83 6.28 -12.34 -24.68
N PHE A 84 5.68 -11.28 -24.16
CA PHE A 84 4.69 -11.33 -23.09
C PHE A 84 3.27 -11.05 -23.58
N ASP A 85 2.31 -11.85 -23.11
CA ASP A 85 0.89 -11.65 -23.33
C ASP A 85 0.34 -10.48 -22.50
N MET A 86 0.94 -10.25 -21.32
CA MET A 86 0.61 -9.14 -20.44
C MET A 86 1.86 -8.51 -19.83
N PHE A 87 1.89 -7.19 -19.73
CA PHE A 87 2.93 -6.44 -19.08
C PHE A 87 2.35 -5.40 -18.12
N PHE A 88 2.79 -5.43 -16.87
CA PHE A 88 2.43 -4.49 -15.82
C PHE A 88 3.61 -3.58 -15.49
N TYR A 89 3.33 -2.29 -15.33
CA TYR A 89 4.30 -1.28 -14.95
C TYR A 89 3.76 -0.43 -13.80
N VAL A 90 4.53 -0.31 -12.72
CA VAL A 90 4.29 0.66 -11.65
C VAL A 90 5.00 1.97 -12.00
N PRO A 91 4.28 3.09 -12.17
CA PRO A 91 4.85 4.29 -12.75
C PRO A 91 5.75 5.07 -11.78
N ASP A 92 6.92 5.47 -12.28
CA ASP A 92 7.87 6.42 -11.66
C ASP A 92 8.03 7.70 -12.50
N GLY A 93 7.17 7.87 -13.52
CA GLY A 93 7.26 8.94 -14.53
C GLY A 93 8.10 8.59 -15.77
N GLY A 94 8.89 7.51 -15.70
CA GLY A 94 9.75 7.01 -16.76
C GLY A 94 9.03 6.13 -17.78
N TYR A 95 8.18 6.72 -18.63
CA TYR A 95 7.45 5.93 -19.64
C TYR A 95 8.31 5.47 -20.83
N PHE A 96 7.92 4.33 -21.40
CA PHE A 96 8.56 3.67 -22.53
C PHE A 96 7.53 2.97 -23.41
N PHE A 97 7.90 2.69 -24.66
CA PHE A 97 7.07 1.89 -25.55
C PHE A 97 7.12 0.41 -25.15
N SER A 98 5.99 -0.29 -25.25
CA SER A 98 5.90 -1.72 -25.03
C SER A 98 5.22 -2.42 -26.21
N ALA A 99 5.77 -3.57 -26.60
CA ALA A 99 5.25 -4.43 -27.65
C ALA A 99 4.56 -5.70 -27.10
N ALA A 100 4.33 -5.80 -25.79
CA ALA A 100 3.51 -6.87 -25.21
C ALA A 100 2.05 -6.74 -25.70
N ASP A 101 1.33 -7.86 -25.78
CA ASP A 101 -0.03 -7.88 -26.34
C ASP A 101 -1.01 -7.01 -25.55
N LYS A 102 -0.87 -7.00 -24.21
CA LYS A 102 -1.64 -6.14 -23.31
C LYS A 102 -0.71 -5.43 -22.33
N ASN A 103 -0.85 -4.11 -22.23
CA ASN A 103 -0.02 -3.28 -21.38
C ASN A 103 -0.87 -2.58 -20.32
N PHE A 104 -0.40 -2.61 -19.08
CA PHE A 104 -1.09 -2.05 -17.93
C PHE A 104 -0.17 -1.14 -17.14
N VAL A 105 -0.65 0.06 -16.82
CA VAL A 105 -0.05 0.90 -15.77
C VAL A 105 -0.84 0.67 -14.49
N PHE A 106 -0.14 0.30 -13.43
CA PHE A 106 -0.72 0.15 -12.10
C PHE A 106 -0.50 1.44 -11.30
N ALA A 107 -1.50 2.31 -11.32
CA ALA A 107 -1.51 3.64 -10.75
C ALA A 107 -1.94 3.60 -9.28
N MET A 108 -0.98 3.72 -8.37
CA MET A 108 -1.23 3.63 -6.93
C MET A 108 -1.16 4.97 -6.20
N TYR A 109 -0.35 5.89 -6.70
CA TYR A 109 -0.08 7.18 -6.09
C TYR A 109 -0.69 8.29 -6.94
N PRO A 110 -1.62 9.11 -6.46
CA PRO A 110 -2.13 10.27 -7.17
C PRO A 110 -1.12 11.42 -7.08
N ASP A 111 0.07 11.24 -7.65
CA ASP A 111 1.02 12.33 -7.93
C ASP A 111 0.99 12.62 -9.44
N LYS A 112 0.61 13.85 -9.82
CA LYS A 112 0.50 14.23 -11.24
C LYS A 112 1.82 14.05 -12.01
N ASN A 113 2.96 14.16 -11.34
CA ASN A 113 4.28 14.16 -11.98
C ASN A 113 4.70 12.77 -12.52
N ILE A 114 4.18 11.69 -11.93
CA ILE A 114 4.50 10.32 -12.35
C ILE A 114 3.60 9.82 -13.51
N TYR A 115 2.65 10.63 -13.96
CA TYR A 115 1.68 10.28 -15.01
C TYR A 115 1.96 10.95 -16.36
N PRO A 116 1.49 10.38 -17.49
CA PRO A 116 1.82 10.87 -18.82
C PRO A 116 1.09 12.17 -19.16
N THR A 117 1.58 13.29 -18.63
CA THR A 117 1.02 14.62 -18.90
C THR A 117 1.55 15.24 -20.19
N THR A 118 2.79 14.91 -20.58
CA THR A 118 3.43 15.40 -21.81
C THR A 118 2.98 14.62 -23.05
N LEU A 119 2.98 15.27 -24.22
CA LEU A 119 2.59 14.63 -25.48
C LEU A 119 3.46 13.40 -25.79
N PHE A 120 4.75 13.47 -25.47
CA PHE A 120 5.68 12.36 -25.68
C PHE A 120 5.38 11.15 -24.77
N ASN A 121 5.05 11.39 -23.50
CA ASN A 121 4.65 10.30 -22.60
C ASN A 121 3.27 9.74 -22.95
N LYS A 122 2.34 10.56 -23.43
CA LYS A 122 1.05 10.10 -23.98
C LYS A 122 1.23 9.20 -25.19
N LEU A 123 2.16 9.54 -26.09
CA LEU A 123 2.50 8.69 -27.24
C LEU A 123 3.07 7.33 -26.79
N LYS A 124 4.01 7.33 -25.84
CA LYS A 124 4.60 6.10 -25.28
C LYS A 124 3.59 5.19 -24.57
N THR A 125 2.54 5.79 -24.00
CA THR A 125 1.51 5.08 -23.23
C THR A 125 0.22 4.83 -24.01
N TYR A 126 0.19 5.12 -25.31
CA TYR A 126 -1.02 5.01 -26.13
C TYR A 126 -1.70 3.63 -26.06
N ASN A 127 -0.92 2.56 -25.96
CA ASN A 127 -1.41 1.18 -25.86
C ASN A 127 -1.50 0.65 -24.42
N PHE A 128 -1.35 1.51 -23.40
CA PHE A 128 -1.48 1.12 -22.00
C PHE A 128 -2.89 1.38 -21.48
N LYS A 129 -3.37 0.46 -20.63
CA LYS A 129 -4.59 0.63 -19.84
C LYS A 129 -4.22 0.93 -18.39
N PHE A 130 -4.86 1.91 -17.78
CA PHE A 130 -4.57 2.28 -16.39
C PHE A 130 -5.48 1.53 -15.42
N ILE A 131 -4.89 1.06 -14.34
CA ILE A 131 -5.57 0.41 -13.21
C ILE A 131 -5.25 1.23 -11.97
N ALA A 132 -6.27 1.75 -11.29
CA ALA A 132 -6.15 2.49 -10.04
C ALA A 132 -6.42 1.56 -8.85
N ASN A 133 -5.71 1.77 -7.74
CA ASN A 133 -5.89 1.01 -6.49
C ASN A 133 -7.15 1.38 -5.69
N SER A 134 -7.78 2.53 -5.98
CA SER A 134 -8.99 3.01 -5.31
C SER A 134 -9.79 3.96 -6.20
N LYS A 135 -11.03 4.28 -5.81
CA LYS A 135 -11.83 5.31 -6.49
C LYS A 135 -11.23 6.70 -6.28
N TYR A 136 -10.66 6.96 -5.10
CA TYR A 136 -9.94 8.20 -4.82
C TYR A 136 -8.81 8.44 -5.84
N THR A 137 -7.91 7.47 -6.02
CA THR A 137 -6.81 7.58 -7.01
C THR A 137 -7.36 7.69 -8.43
N GLN A 138 -8.39 6.91 -8.79
CA GLN A 138 -9.05 7.01 -10.09
C GLN A 138 -9.59 8.42 -10.36
N SER A 139 -10.21 9.06 -9.36
CA SER A 139 -10.79 10.39 -9.53
C SER A 139 -9.74 11.44 -9.89
N TRP A 140 -8.53 11.34 -9.33
CA TRP A 140 -7.39 12.19 -9.67
C TRP A 140 -6.86 11.94 -11.07
N LEU A 141 -6.73 10.68 -11.47
CA LEU A 141 -6.34 10.30 -12.82
C LEU A 141 -7.31 10.86 -13.87
N VAL A 142 -8.62 10.77 -13.61
CA VAL A 142 -9.66 11.31 -14.51
C VAL A 142 -9.54 12.83 -14.64
N ARG A 143 -9.26 13.56 -13.55
CA ARG A 143 -9.00 15.01 -13.59
C ARG A 143 -7.78 15.37 -14.44
N TRP A 144 -6.83 14.45 -14.62
CA TRP A 144 -5.67 14.62 -15.48
C TRP A 144 -5.87 14.06 -16.89
N GLY A 145 -7.10 13.66 -17.25
CA GLY A 145 -7.44 13.13 -18.56
C GLY A 145 -7.00 11.68 -18.79
N ILE A 146 -6.77 10.93 -17.70
CA ILE A 146 -6.36 9.52 -17.76
C ILE A 146 -7.53 8.66 -17.32
N HIS A 147 -8.02 7.82 -18.23
CA HIS A 147 -9.04 6.84 -17.92
C HIS A 147 -8.42 5.62 -17.24
N ALA A 148 -8.81 5.35 -16.00
CA ALA A 148 -8.38 4.17 -15.25
C ALA A 148 -9.58 3.32 -14.80
N LYS A 149 -9.40 2.00 -14.69
CA LYS A 149 -10.34 1.11 -14.00
C LYS A 149 -9.89 0.91 -12.56
N VAL A 150 -10.80 0.83 -11.61
CA VAL A 150 -10.45 0.52 -10.22
C VAL A 150 -10.29 -0.99 -10.07
N LEU A 151 -9.18 -1.40 -9.49
CA LEU A 151 -8.97 -2.73 -8.94
C LEU A 151 -8.54 -2.54 -7.49
N TYR A 152 -9.41 -2.91 -6.56
CA TYR A 152 -9.15 -2.77 -5.12
C TYR A 152 -8.15 -3.83 -4.64
N PRO A 153 -7.26 -3.50 -3.70
CA PRO A 153 -6.54 -4.52 -2.96
C PRO A 153 -7.55 -5.38 -2.17
N PHE A 154 -7.23 -6.65 -2.02
CA PHE A 154 -8.02 -7.56 -1.20
C PHE A 154 -7.47 -7.62 0.22
N LEU A 155 -8.34 -8.04 1.15
CA LEU A 155 -7.96 -8.40 2.50
C LEU A 155 -7.54 -9.87 2.54
N GLU A 156 -6.46 -10.18 3.27
CA GLU A 156 -6.01 -11.55 3.44
C GLU A 156 -7.10 -12.44 4.06
N GLY A 157 -7.05 -13.74 3.75
CA GLY A 157 -8.06 -14.70 4.20
C GLY A 157 -8.24 -14.71 5.71
N GLU A 158 -7.18 -14.45 6.47
CA GLU A 158 -7.20 -14.33 7.93
C GLU A 158 -8.17 -13.23 8.41
N PHE A 159 -8.25 -12.10 7.70
CA PHE A 159 -9.17 -11.01 8.04
C PHE A 159 -10.62 -11.30 7.64
N VAL A 160 -10.85 -12.19 6.67
CA VAL A 160 -12.20 -12.44 6.11
C VAL A 160 -12.83 -13.74 6.62
N ASN A 161 -12.01 -14.74 6.96
CA ASN A 161 -12.44 -16.11 7.27
C ASN A 161 -12.44 -16.44 8.76
N PHE A 162 -12.23 -15.47 9.65
CA PHE A 162 -12.21 -15.72 11.09
C PHE A 162 -13.58 -15.47 11.74
N ASP A 163 -13.88 -16.22 12.80
CA ASP A 163 -15.16 -16.08 13.53
C ASP A 163 -15.10 -14.87 14.48
N PHE A 164 -15.70 -13.76 14.03
CA PHE A 164 -15.82 -12.53 14.80
C PHE A 164 -16.69 -12.68 16.05
N THR A 165 -17.69 -13.58 16.05
CA THR A 165 -18.66 -13.70 17.16
C THR A 165 -18.03 -14.20 18.47
N ARG A 166 -16.85 -14.81 18.37
CA ARG A 166 -16.10 -15.34 19.52
C ARG A 166 -15.06 -14.38 20.06
N GLN A 167 -14.91 -13.19 19.47
CA GLN A 167 -13.88 -12.24 19.89
C GLN A 167 -14.39 -11.33 21.02
N VAL A 168 -13.62 -11.29 22.11
CA VAL A 168 -13.85 -10.33 23.20
C VAL A 168 -13.02 -9.09 22.92
N LYS A 169 -13.69 -7.98 22.65
CA LYS A 169 -13.04 -6.68 22.50
C LYS A 169 -12.49 -6.19 23.82
N GLN A 170 -11.24 -5.75 23.79
CA GLN A 170 -10.56 -5.02 24.86
C GLN A 170 -10.75 -3.51 24.64
N LYS A 171 -10.59 -2.72 25.69
CA LYS A 171 -10.53 -1.25 25.59
C LYS A 171 -9.20 -0.81 24.95
N TYR A 172 -8.92 -1.27 23.74
CA TYR A 172 -7.78 -0.82 22.96
C TYR A 172 -8.22 0.11 21.85
N ILE A 173 -7.40 1.14 21.64
CA ILE A 173 -7.41 1.98 20.45
C ILE A 173 -6.19 1.56 19.64
N LEU A 174 -6.36 1.20 18.38
CA LEU A 174 -5.28 0.75 17.52
C LEU A 174 -5.02 1.74 16.38
N THR A 175 -3.75 1.93 16.04
CA THR A 175 -3.32 2.59 14.81
C THR A 175 -2.22 1.76 14.17
N VAL A 176 -2.37 1.42 12.89
CA VAL A 176 -1.40 0.60 12.16
C VAL A 176 -0.82 1.35 10.96
N GLY A 177 0.51 1.42 10.94
CA GLY A 177 1.28 1.93 9.82
C GLY A 177 2.75 2.13 10.18
N ARG A 178 3.61 2.19 9.16
CA ARG A 178 5.06 2.42 9.34
C ARG A 178 5.29 3.66 10.22
N PHE A 179 6.28 3.59 11.09
CA PHE A 179 6.77 4.71 11.87
C PHE A 179 7.71 5.54 10.99
N TYR A 180 7.17 6.51 10.24
CA TYR A 180 7.94 7.39 9.37
C TYR A 180 7.22 8.72 9.17
N ARG A 181 7.96 9.76 8.76
CA ARG A 181 7.45 11.15 8.63
C ARG A 181 7.25 11.61 7.19
N HIS A 182 7.44 10.72 6.21
CA HIS A 182 7.39 11.09 4.80
C HIS A 182 5.95 11.08 4.24
N LEU A 183 5.82 11.11 2.92
CA LEU A 183 4.53 11.10 2.20
C LEU A 183 3.61 9.99 2.73
N HIS A 184 2.35 10.34 2.98
CA HIS A 184 1.31 9.44 3.54
C HIS A 184 1.52 8.96 4.97
N ALA A 185 2.39 9.62 5.75
CA ALA A 185 2.56 9.31 7.16
C ALA A 185 1.19 9.24 7.87
N LYS A 186 1.03 8.25 8.76
CA LYS A 186 -0.24 8.05 9.49
C LYS A 186 -0.49 9.08 10.57
N ARG A 187 0.42 10.06 10.72
CA ARG A 187 0.37 11.13 11.71
C ARG A 187 0.23 10.59 13.13
N GLN A 188 1.04 9.57 13.46
CA GLN A 188 1.11 9.02 14.82
C GLN A 188 1.41 10.11 15.86
N ASP A 189 2.21 11.11 15.47
CA ASP A 189 2.46 12.32 16.26
C ASP A 189 1.17 13.03 16.68
N GLN A 190 0.23 13.22 15.76
CA GLN A 190 -1.05 13.87 16.05
C GLN A 190 -1.97 12.97 16.85
N ALA A 191 -1.97 11.67 16.53
CA ALA A 191 -2.77 10.68 17.25
C ALA A 191 -2.43 10.65 18.74
N ILE A 192 -1.13 10.64 19.08
CA ILE A 192 -0.62 10.70 20.47
C ILE A 192 -1.07 11.98 21.16
N LYS A 193 -0.87 13.14 20.51
CA LYS A 193 -1.28 14.46 21.07
C LYS A 193 -2.77 14.51 21.36
N ILE A 194 -3.59 14.04 20.44
CA ILE A 194 -5.05 14.02 20.58
C ILE A 194 -5.46 13.08 21.70
N PHE A 195 -4.88 11.88 21.77
CA PHE A 195 -5.17 10.92 22.84
C PHE A 195 -4.90 11.52 24.23
N GLN A 196 -3.70 12.07 24.44
CA GLN A 196 -3.30 12.71 25.71
C GLN A 196 -4.17 13.92 26.07
N SER A 197 -4.63 14.68 25.06
CA SER A 197 -5.56 15.79 25.29
C SER A 197 -6.94 15.29 25.71
N LEU A 198 -7.48 14.31 24.99
CA LEU A 198 -8.80 13.74 25.25
C LEU A 198 -8.87 13.02 26.60
N GLN A 199 -7.78 12.42 27.09
CA GLN A 199 -7.76 11.81 28.43
C GLN A 199 -8.04 12.81 29.55
N LYS A 200 -7.69 14.08 29.37
CA LYS A 200 -7.96 15.16 30.33
C LYS A 200 -9.42 15.60 30.31
N GLU A 201 -10.07 15.48 29.15
CA GLU A 201 -11.46 15.90 28.93
C GLU A 201 -12.47 14.76 29.16
N ILE A 202 -12.07 13.51 28.89
CA ILE A 202 -12.89 12.31 28.92
C ILE A 202 -12.23 11.28 29.83
N PRO A 203 -12.55 11.28 31.15
CA PRO A 203 -11.91 10.39 32.12
C PRO A 203 -12.01 8.89 31.78
N GLN A 204 -13.06 8.47 31.07
CA GLN A 204 -13.25 7.08 30.62
C GLN A 204 -12.17 6.61 29.63
N LEU A 205 -11.50 7.55 28.96
CA LEU A 205 -10.41 7.23 28.04
C LEU A 205 -9.16 6.72 28.78
N ASN A 206 -9.04 6.98 30.08
CA ASN A 206 -7.96 6.44 30.92
C ASN A 206 -8.07 4.92 31.12
N ASP A 207 -9.23 4.32 30.85
CA ASP A 207 -9.40 2.86 30.85
C ASP A 207 -8.89 2.22 29.55
N PHE A 208 -8.51 3.03 28.54
CA PHE A 208 -8.06 2.53 27.25
C PHE A 208 -6.54 2.46 27.17
N THR A 209 -6.04 1.43 26.45
CA THR A 209 -4.65 1.40 25.98
C THR A 209 -4.61 1.82 24.52
N PHE A 210 -3.84 2.86 24.20
CA PHE A 210 -3.60 3.30 22.84
C PHE A 210 -2.35 2.64 22.26
N ILE A 211 -2.55 1.75 21.28
CA ILE A 211 -1.49 0.94 20.69
C ILE A 211 -1.20 1.45 19.29
N LEU A 212 0.05 1.83 19.04
CA LEU A 212 0.55 2.16 17.72
C LEU A 212 1.46 1.04 17.26
N ALA A 213 1.11 0.37 16.17
CA ALA A 213 1.87 -0.75 15.62
C ALA A 213 2.29 -0.50 14.17
N GLY A 214 3.40 -1.08 13.75
CA GLY A 214 3.82 -1.03 12.35
C GLY A 214 5.31 -1.19 12.12
N GLY A 215 5.71 -1.10 10.86
CA GLY A 215 7.11 -1.24 10.47
C GLY A 215 7.97 -0.07 10.97
N LEU A 216 9.18 -0.37 11.42
CA LEU A 216 10.22 0.62 11.73
C LEU A 216 11.48 0.23 10.96
N LYS A 217 11.91 1.08 10.02
CA LYS A 217 13.20 0.91 9.36
C LYS A 217 14.28 1.69 10.12
N GLU A 218 15.53 1.33 9.89
CA GLU A 218 16.67 1.94 10.59
C GLU A 218 16.73 3.45 10.33
N GLU A 219 16.44 3.89 9.11
CA GLU A 219 16.43 5.31 8.75
C GLU A 219 15.34 6.13 9.47
N ASP A 220 14.29 5.49 10.00
CA ASP A 220 13.18 6.16 10.67
C ASP A 220 13.29 6.14 12.20
N ARG A 221 14.37 5.57 12.77
CA ARG A 221 14.58 5.55 14.24
C ARG A 221 14.46 6.92 14.90
N PRO A 222 15.00 8.02 14.34
CA PRO A 222 14.85 9.34 14.95
C PRO A 222 13.39 9.75 15.17
N TYR A 223 12.51 9.46 14.19
CA TYR A 223 11.09 9.74 14.34
C TYR A 223 10.44 8.85 15.41
N PHE A 224 10.82 7.58 15.51
CA PHE A 224 10.33 6.70 16.56
C PHE A 224 10.72 7.19 17.96
N GLU A 225 11.97 7.64 18.14
CA GLU A 225 12.45 8.23 19.40
C GLU A 225 11.70 9.52 19.75
N GLU A 226 11.39 10.36 18.76
CA GLU A 226 10.52 11.52 18.97
C GLU A 226 9.14 11.12 19.51
N LEU A 227 8.52 10.06 18.98
CA LEU A 227 7.24 9.57 19.48
C LEU A 227 7.35 9.06 20.93
N GLN A 228 8.44 8.35 21.27
CA GLN A 228 8.71 7.92 22.65
C GLN A 228 8.82 9.12 23.60
N ASN A 229 9.55 10.15 23.19
CA ASN A 229 9.68 11.39 23.97
C ASN A 229 8.34 12.13 24.12
N MET A 230 7.49 12.13 23.09
CA MET A 230 6.14 12.70 23.16
C MET A 230 5.21 11.95 24.11
N ILE A 231 5.32 10.63 24.18
CA ILE A 231 4.56 9.79 25.11
C ILE A 231 5.00 10.06 26.56
N GLY A 232 6.30 10.22 26.79
CA GLY A 232 6.85 10.49 28.12
C GLY A 232 6.59 9.34 29.08
N TYR A 233 5.92 9.62 30.21
CA TYR A 233 5.61 8.63 31.25
C TYR A 233 4.19 8.06 31.15
N ASP A 234 3.47 8.36 30.07
CA ASP A 234 2.12 7.87 29.88
C ASP A 234 2.12 6.37 29.53
N SER A 235 1.84 5.54 30.53
CA SER A 235 1.81 4.07 30.39
C SER A 235 0.61 3.56 29.59
N SER A 236 -0.36 4.41 29.27
CA SER A 236 -1.52 4.03 28.47
C SER A 236 -1.24 4.02 26.97
N ILE A 237 -0.10 4.54 26.51
CA ILE A 237 0.30 4.55 25.10
C ILE A 237 1.46 3.56 24.87
N VAL A 238 1.28 2.64 23.93
CA VAL A 238 2.23 1.54 23.65
C VAL A 238 2.66 1.57 22.19
N LEU A 239 3.97 1.64 21.95
CA LEU A 239 4.56 1.47 20.62
C LEU A 239 4.96 0.01 20.39
N LYS A 240 4.53 -0.56 19.25
CA LYS A 240 4.78 -1.94 18.83
C LYS A 240 5.47 -1.98 17.44
N PRO A 241 6.77 -1.67 17.35
CA PRO A 241 7.50 -1.70 16.08
C PRO A 241 7.79 -3.14 15.65
N ASN A 242 7.63 -3.43 14.36
CA ASN A 242 8.05 -4.68 13.71
C ASN A 242 7.53 -5.98 14.38
N ILE A 243 6.33 -5.95 14.97
CA ILE A 243 5.71 -7.16 15.54
C ILE A 243 5.36 -8.19 14.46
N PRO A 244 5.37 -9.50 14.77
CA PRO A 244 4.93 -10.53 13.84
C PRO A 244 3.49 -10.33 13.39
N PHE A 245 3.16 -10.79 12.18
CA PHE A 245 1.79 -10.70 11.64
C PHE A 245 0.74 -11.31 12.57
N ALA A 246 1.03 -12.45 13.21
CA ALA A 246 0.13 -13.09 14.16
C ALA A 246 -0.22 -12.17 15.36
N GLU A 247 0.78 -11.47 15.92
CA GLU A 247 0.55 -10.51 17.01
C GLU A 247 -0.23 -9.30 16.51
N LEU A 248 0.09 -8.77 15.32
CA LEU A 248 -0.66 -7.66 14.71
C LEU A 248 -2.13 -8.03 14.47
N PHE A 249 -2.38 -9.24 13.99
CA PHE A 249 -3.73 -9.76 13.76
C PHE A 249 -4.51 -9.92 15.07
N ASP A 250 -3.85 -10.39 16.14
CA ASP A 250 -4.45 -10.43 17.48
C ASP A 250 -4.83 -9.04 17.99
N LEU A 251 -3.98 -8.02 17.76
CA LEU A 251 -4.31 -6.63 18.10
C LEU A 251 -5.55 -6.15 17.35
N TYR A 252 -5.67 -6.42 16.05
CA TYR A 252 -6.88 -6.06 15.29
C TYR A 252 -8.13 -6.73 15.86
N LYS A 253 -8.07 -8.03 16.15
CA LYS A 253 -9.22 -8.77 16.73
C LYS A 253 -9.63 -8.21 18.09
N GLN A 254 -8.68 -7.89 18.95
CA GLN A 254 -8.94 -7.43 20.32
C GLN A 254 -9.33 -5.96 20.39
N SER A 255 -8.92 -5.12 19.44
CA SER A 255 -9.13 -3.67 19.56
C SER A 255 -10.58 -3.27 19.35
N LEU A 256 -11.09 -2.40 20.23
CA LEU A 256 -12.44 -1.85 20.13
C LEU A 256 -12.49 -0.70 19.14
N PHE A 257 -11.51 0.21 19.22
CA PHE A 257 -11.40 1.36 18.33
C PHE A 257 -10.19 1.26 17.42
N TYR A 258 -10.32 1.80 16.22
CA TYR A 258 -9.19 2.02 15.32
C TYR A 258 -9.15 3.48 14.90
N TRP A 259 -7.99 4.11 15.02
CA TRP A 259 -7.76 5.49 14.63
C TRP A 259 -6.78 5.59 13.47
N HIS A 260 -7.04 6.56 12.59
CA HIS A 260 -6.21 6.81 11.42
C HIS A 260 -6.19 8.30 11.06
N PHE A 261 -5.02 8.92 11.13
CA PHE A 261 -4.86 10.37 10.99
C PHE A 261 -4.13 10.79 9.70
N ALA A 262 -3.90 9.89 8.75
CA ALA A 262 -3.29 10.25 7.47
C ALA A 262 -4.15 11.32 6.76
N GLY A 263 -3.49 12.37 6.27
CA GLY A 263 -4.14 13.54 5.67
C GLY A 263 -4.55 14.63 6.67
N TYR A 264 -4.41 14.44 7.98
CA TYR A 264 -4.64 15.52 8.95
C TYR A 264 -3.72 16.72 8.68
N GLY A 265 -4.29 17.91 8.53
CA GLY A 265 -3.55 19.14 8.19
C GLY A 265 -3.04 19.22 6.75
N VAL A 266 -3.47 18.31 5.86
CA VAL A 266 -3.11 18.31 4.43
C VAL A 266 -4.22 18.98 3.61
N GLU A 267 -3.84 19.92 2.75
CA GLU A 267 -4.74 20.42 1.70
C GLU A 267 -4.88 19.38 0.57
N GLU A 268 -5.83 18.45 0.71
CA GLU A 268 -6.03 17.31 -0.23
C GLU A 268 -6.08 17.73 -1.71
N GLN A 269 -6.66 18.89 -2.02
CA GLN A 269 -6.76 19.34 -3.42
C GLN A 269 -5.42 19.75 -4.04
N LYS A 270 -4.43 20.11 -3.21
CA LYS A 270 -3.06 20.45 -3.64
C LYS A 270 -2.11 19.28 -3.51
N HIS A 271 -2.30 18.47 -2.46
CA HIS A 271 -1.43 17.35 -2.10
C HIS A 271 -2.22 16.04 -1.97
N PRO A 272 -2.84 15.56 -3.06
CA PRO A 272 -3.55 14.28 -3.03
C PRO A 272 -2.62 13.09 -2.74
N GLU A 273 -1.34 13.23 -3.05
CA GLU A 273 -0.23 12.37 -2.69
C GLU A 273 0.26 12.55 -1.24
N ALA A 274 -0.50 13.18 -0.35
CA ALA A 274 -0.17 13.21 1.08
C ALA A 274 -1.28 12.68 2.00
N VAL A 275 -2.42 12.25 1.45
CA VAL A 275 -3.53 11.65 2.20
C VAL A 275 -3.56 10.14 2.02
N GLU A 276 -4.35 9.42 2.82
CA GLU A 276 -4.56 7.98 2.60
C GLU A 276 -5.23 7.73 1.24
N HIS A 277 -4.73 6.79 0.43
CA HIS A 277 -5.28 6.57 -0.92
C HIS A 277 -6.46 5.63 -0.93
N LEU A 278 -6.41 4.63 -0.06
CA LEU A 278 -7.50 3.69 0.15
C LEU A 278 -7.74 3.52 1.64
N GLY A 279 -6.69 3.13 2.38
CA GLY A 279 -6.80 2.74 3.78
C GLY A 279 -7.02 1.25 3.95
N ILE A 280 -6.04 0.44 3.53
CA ILE A 280 -6.10 -1.02 3.77
C ILE A 280 -6.12 -1.34 5.26
N THR A 281 -5.38 -0.60 6.10
CA THR A 281 -5.33 -0.84 7.54
C THR A 281 -6.65 -0.46 8.25
N PRO A 282 -7.35 0.63 7.88
CA PRO A 282 -8.76 0.80 8.23
C PRO A 282 -9.67 -0.36 7.81
N LEU A 283 -9.55 -0.88 6.58
CA LEU A 283 -10.36 -2.01 6.11
C LEU A 283 -10.08 -3.30 6.90
N GLU A 284 -8.82 -3.59 7.21
CA GLU A 284 -8.40 -4.69 8.09
C GLU A 284 -9.05 -4.55 9.48
N ALA A 285 -9.06 -3.33 10.04
CA ALA A 285 -9.72 -3.06 11.32
C ALA A 285 -11.25 -3.23 11.24
N MET A 286 -11.89 -2.77 10.17
CA MET A 286 -13.32 -2.95 9.93
C MET A 286 -13.69 -4.44 9.80
N ALA A 287 -12.89 -5.21 9.05
CA ALA A 287 -13.07 -6.65 8.93
C ALA A 287 -12.92 -7.37 10.27
N CYS A 288 -12.06 -6.83 11.15
CA CYS A 288 -11.93 -7.27 12.53
C CYS A 288 -12.99 -6.72 13.49
N GLY A 289 -13.98 -5.97 13.00
CA GLY A 289 -15.09 -5.37 13.76
C GLY A 289 -14.66 -4.31 14.77
N CYS A 290 -13.57 -3.59 14.50
CA CYS A 290 -13.25 -2.35 15.20
C CYS A 290 -14.23 -1.25 14.77
N VAL A 291 -14.58 -0.34 15.69
CA VAL A 291 -15.22 0.93 15.31
C VAL A 291 -14.11 1.87 14.84
N VAL A 292 -14.17 2.23 13.56
CA VAL A 292 -13.07 2.89 12.84
C VAL A 292 -13.32 4.39 12.70
N PHE A 293 -12.33 5.19 13.10
CA PHE A 293 -12.29 6.63 12.91
C PHE A 293 -11.12 7.01 12.02
N CYS A 294 -11.43 7.58 10.86
CA CYS A 294 -10.44 8.13 9.94
C CYS A 294 -10.63 9.63 9.79
N PHE A 295 -9.53 10.35 9.57
CA PHE A 295 -9.62 11.73 9.10
C PHE A 295 -10.36 11.78 7.75
N ASN A 296 -11.23 12.77 7.58
CA ASN A 296 -12.08 12.93 6.40
C ASN A 296 -11.28 13.44 5.18
N ALA A 297 -10.34 12.63 4.70
CA ALA A 297 -9.51 12.88 3.55
C ALA A 297 -9.21 11.59 2.78
N GLY A 298 -9.02 11.70 1.46
CA GLY A 298 -8.52 10.58 0.66
C GLY A 298 -9.49 9.42 0.49
N GLY A 299 -8.92 8.22 0.33
CA GLY A 299 -9.62 6.94 0.25
C GLY A 299 -10.60 6.66 1.38
N PRO A 300 -10.32 6.97 2.66
CA PRO A 300 -11.27 6.79 3.76
C PRO A 300 -12.70 7.30 3.49
N LYS A 301 -12.86 8.39 2.72
CA LYS A 301 -14.17 8.94 2.30
C LYS A 301 -15.04 7.96 1.52
N GLU A 302 -14.42 6.98 0.87
CA GLU A 302 -15.11 6.01 0.03
C GLU A 302 -15.47 4.71 0.75
N ILE A 303 -14.92 4.49 1.96
CA ILE A 303 -15.06 3.23 2.72
C ILE A 303 -15.69 3.38 4.10
N ILE A 304 -15.65 4.57 4.72
CA ILE A 304 -16.14 4.80 6.09
C ILE A 304 -17.30 5.81 6.05
N HIS A 305 -18.41 5.44 6.69
CA HIS A 305 -19.67 6.18 6.72
C HIS A 305 -20.20 6.30 8.14
#